data_AF-A0A4R2K9N4-F1
#
_entry.id   AF-A0A4R2K9N4-F1
#
_cell.length_a   1.000
_cell.length_b   1.000
_cell.length_c   1.000
_cell.angle_alpha   90.00
_cell.angle_beta   90.00
_cell.angle_gamma   90.00
#
_symmetry.space_group_name_H-M   'P 1'
#
loop_
_entity.id
_entity.type
_entity.pdbx_description
1 polymer ?
#
loop_
_entity_poly.entity_id
_entity_poly.type
_entity_poly.pdbx_seq_one_letter_code
_entity_poly.pdbx_strand_id
1 'polypeptide(L)'
;MRVGGHLAREQPAQPVAVLAGVGIPETASRCPQARQVIRAGPTRAWRTRDRRGPRAARAVGDAAAEKAAIAAIDGFESHVVPIIADIDAGFGNEHATYLLAKDLIKAGACCLQIENQVSYAKQCGHQDGKVTVPREDFIEKLRACRLAFEELGVDDGVVVARTDSLGAGLTQNVPVSQQPGDLAWDYLKWLKVEPII
;
A
#
# COMPACT_ATOMS: atom_id res chain seq x y z
N MET A 1 -5.03 -10.42 11.36
CA MET A 1 -4.67 -9.98 9.99
C MET A 1 -3.15 -9.81 9.82
N ARG A 2 -2.32 -10.66 10.45
CA ARG A 2 -0.84 -10.50 10.46
C ARG A 2 -0.12 -11.12 9.26
N VAL A 3 -0.85 -11.74 8.32
CA VAL A 3 -0.27 -12.62 7.28
C VAL A 3 -0.04 -11.89 5.95
N GLY A 4 -0.73 -10.76 5.71
CA GLY A 4 -0.67 -10.04 4.43
C GLY A 4 0.70 -9.45 4.11
N GLY A 5 1.41 -8.94 5.13
CA GLY A 5 2.76 -8.38 4.95
C GLY A 5 3.79 -9.45 4.58
N HIS A 6 3.76 -10.60 5.28
CA HIS A 6 4.64 -11.73 4.99
C HIS A 6 4.43 -12.27 3.57
N LEU A 7 3.16 -12.45 3.17
CA LEU A 7 2.80 -12.87 1.82
C LEU A 7 3.23 -11.88 0.74
N ALA A 8 3.20 -10.56 1.01
CA ALA A 8 3.66 -9.55 0.05
C ALA A 8 5.19 -9.58 -0.17
N ARG A 9 5.98 -10.00 0.84
CA ARG A 9 7.44 -10.16 0.73
C ARG A 9 7.87 -11.45 0.04
N GLU A 10 7.12 -12.53 0.22
CA GLU A 10 7.46 -13.85 -0.31
C GLU A 10 7.08 -14.05 -1.79
N GLN A 11 6.31 -13.15 -2.38
CA GLN A 11 6.07 -13.21 -3.82
C GLN A 11 7.34 -12.78 -4.57
N PRO A 12 7.94 -13.65 -5.43
CA PRO A 12 8.91 -13.16 -6.42
C PRO A 12 8.24 -12.07 -7.25
N ALA A 13 9.01 -11.18 -7.90
CA ALA A 13 8.51 -10.11 -8.77
C ALA A 13 7.66 -10.69 -9.93
N GLN A 14 6.44 -11.10 -9.62
CA GLN A 14 5.42 -11.56 -10.53
C GLN A 14 4.77 -10.29 -11.08
N PRO A 15 4.35 -10.27 -12.36
CA PRO A 15 3.72 -9.09 -12.94
C PRO A 15 2.50 -8.71 -12.09
N VAL A 16 2.61 -7.57 -11.40
CA VAL A 16 1.54 -7.03 -10.57
C VAL A 16 0.39 -6.68 -11.50
N ALA A 17 -0.66 -7.49 -11.48
CA ALA A 17 -1.88 -7.20 -12.22
C ALA A 17 -2.57 -6.02 -11.54
N VAL A 18 -2.44 -4.83 -12.12
CA VAL A 18 -3.24 -3.64 -11.76
C VAL A 18 -4.68 -3.92 -12.15
N LEU A 19 -5.45 -4.56 -11.27
CA LEU A 19 -6.90 -4.66 -11.41
C LEU A 19 -7.52 -3.37 -10.90
N ALA A 20 -7.58 -2.37 -11.77
CA ALA A 20 -8.46 -1.23 -11.58
C ALA A 20 -9.93 -1.74 -11.58
N GLY A 21 -10.63 -1.57 -10.47
CA GLY A 21 -12.10 -1.73 -10.43
C GLY A 21 -12.65 -3.00 -9.79
N VAL A 22 -11.95 -3.67 -8.86
CA VAL A 22 -12.60 -4.72 -8.04
C VAL A 22 -13.10 -4.11 -6.74
N GLY A 23 -14.41 -4.27 -6.51
CA GLY A 23 -15.15 -3.72 -5.39
C GLY A 23 -14.41 -3.87 -4.06
N ILE A 24 -14.30 -2.73 -3.38
CA ILE A 24 -13.74 -2.64 -2.05
C ILE A 24 -14.56 -3.56 -1.13
N PRO A 25 -13.95 -4.48 -0.35
CA PRO A 25 -14.70 -5.22 0.65
C PRO A 25 -15.45 -4.23 1.55
N GLU A 26 -16.68 -4.58 1.98
CA GLU A 26 -17.65 -3.68 2.63
C GLU A 26 -17.12 -2.95 3.88
N THR A 27 -15.99 -3.40 4.43
CA THR A 27 -15.23 -2.76 5.51
C THR A 27 -14.27 -1.65 5.05
N ALA A 28 -13.66 -1.77 3.87
CA ALA A 28 -12.79 -0.76 3.28
C ALA A 28 -13.57 0.26 2.41
N SER A 29 -14.80 -0.05 1.98
CA SER A 29 -15.66 0.84 1.20
C SER A 29 -16.16 2.06 2.00
N ARG A 30 -15.96 2.06 3.31
CA ARG A 30 -16.27 3.18 4.22
C ARG A 30 -15.19 4.25 4.29
N CYS A 31 -14.03 4.06 3.63
CA CYS A 31 -13.00 5.10 3.52
C CYS A 31 -13.14 5.80 2.16
N PRO A 32 -13.82 6.96 2.09
CA PRO A 32 -14.00 7.71 0.84
C PRO A 32 -12.68 8.24 0.23
N GLN A 33 -11.54 8.07 0.92
CA GLN A 33 -10.24 8.58 0.50
C GLN A 33 -9.37 7.57 -0.27
N ALA A 34 -9.64 6.26 -0.22
CA ALA A 34 -8.86 5.29 -0.98
C ALA A 34 -9.38 5.18 -2.43
N ARG A 35 -8.58 5.64 -3.40
CA ARG A 35 -9.00 5.69 -4.81
C ARG A 35 -8.84 4.38 -5.57
N GLN A 36 -7.82 3.57 -5.23
CA GLN A 36 -7.55 2.30 -5.91
C GLN A 36 -6.98 1.23 -4.97
N VAL A 37 -7.47 0.00 -5.15
CA VAL A 37 -7.04 -1.21 -4.44
C VAL A 37 -6.49 -2.15 -5.51
N ILE A 38 -5.18 -2.38 -5.52
CA ILE A 38 -4.56 -3.33 -6.44
C ILE A 38 -4.43 -4.66 -5.71
N ARG A 39 -5.05 -5.70 -6.27
CA ARG A 39 -5.02 -7.07 -5.75
C ARG A 39 -3.73 -7.76 -6.20
N ALA A 40 -2.87 -8.13 -5.25
CA ALA A 40 -1.79 -9.09 -5.53
C ALA A 40 -2.42 -10.48 -5.76
N GLY A 41 -1.79 -11.31 -6.58
CA GLY A 41 -2.34 -12.61 -7.04
C GLY A 41 -2.72 -13.59 -5.92
N PRO A 42 -3.28 -14.77 -6.26
CA PRO A 42 -3.73 -15.73 -5.27
C PRO A 42 -2.60 -16.10 -4.28
N THR A 43 -2.94 -16.11 -2.99
CA THR A 43 -2.01 -16.47 -1.90
C THR A 43 -2.53 -17.69 -1.17
N ARG A 44 -1.68 -18.70 -1.02
CA ARG A 44 -2.02 -19.97 -0.39
C ARG A 44 -2.42 -19.80 1.09
N ALA A 45 -3.53 -20.46 1.39
CA ALA A 45 -3.96 -21.07 2.66
C ALA A 45 -4.18 -20.16 3.89
N TRP A 46 -5.47 -19.94 4.20
CA TRP A 46 -5.92 -19.89 5.59
C TRP A 46 -6.46 -21.27 5.96
N ARG A 47 -5.84 -21.96 6.94
CA ARG A 47 -6.45 -23.16 7.51
C ARG A 47 -7.72 -22.77 8.25
N THR A 48 -8.87 -23.12 7.71
CA THR A 48 -10.13 -23.02 8.44
C THR A 48 -10.08 -24.05 9.58
N ARG A 49 -10.42 -23.64 10.81
CA ARG A 49 -10.53 -24.56 11.96
C ARG A 49 -11.80 -25.43 11.90
N ASP A 50 -12.47 -25.51 10.76
CA ASP A 50 -13.72 -26.26 10.67
C ASP A 50 -13.41 -27.76 10.82
N ARG A 51 -13.81 -28.32 11.96
CA ARG A 51 -13.64 -29.74 12.29
C ARG A 51 -14.97 -30.49 12.25
N ARG A 52 -16.06 -29.90 11.73
CA ARG A 52 -17.38 -30.52 11.72
C ARG A 52 -17.43 -31.71 10.76
N GLY A 53 -16.93 -31.55 9.54
CA GLY A 53 -16.85 -32.63 8.55
C GLY A 53 -16.04 -33.85 9.04
N PRO A 54 -14.78 -33.66 9.47
CA PRO A 54 -13.96 -34.75 10.01
C PRO A 54 -14.56 -35.40 11.27
N ARG A 55 -15.20 -34.62 12.17
CA ARG A 55 -15.85 -35.19 13.37
C ARG A 55 -17.10 -35.99 13.03
N ALA A 56 -17.90 -35.54 12.06
CA ALA A 56 -19.06 -36.28 11.61
C ALA A 56 -18.64 -37.63 11.02
N ALA A 57 -17.63 -37.66 10.15
CA ALA A 57 -17.12 -38.91 9.57
C ALA A 57 -16.56 -39.88 10.62
N ARG A 58 -15.84 -39.37 11.64
CA ARG A 58 -15.39 -40.17 12.80
C ARG A 58 -16.52 -40.80 13.59
N ALA A 59 -17.63 -40.09 13.79
CA ALA A 59 -18.76 -40.58 14.57
C ALA A 59 -19.47 -41.78 13.90
N VAL A 60 -19.39 -41.89 12.57
CA VAL A 60 -19.96 -43.00 11.79
C VAL A 60 -18.92 -44.06 11.43
N GLY A 61 -17.66 -43.89 11.85
CA GLY A 61 -16.56 -44.83 11.56
C GLY A 61 -16.06 -44.83 10.12
N ASP A 62 -16.41 -43.82 9.32
CA ASP A 62 -16.01 -43.73 7.91
C ASP A 62 -14.65 -43.02 7.77
N ALA A 63 -13.58 -43.81 7.75
CA ALA A 63 -12.21 -43.32 7.60
C ALA A 63 -11.93 -42.68 6.23
N ALA A 64 -12.65 -43.07 5.17
CA ALA A 64 -12.47 -42.52 3.84
C ALA A 64 -13.09 -41.11 3.74
N ALA A 65 -14.32 -40.95 4.25
CA ALA A 65 -14.98 -39.65 4.33
C ALA A 65 -14.22 -38.68 5.26
N GLU A 66 -13.63 -39.18 6.35
CA GLU A 66 -12.80 -38.36 7.23
C GLU A 66 -11.58 -37.82 6.48
N LYS A 67 -10.85 -38.69 5.80
CA LYS A 67 -9.64 -38.30 5.05
C LYS A 67 -9.96 -37.33 3.91
N ALA A 68 -11.09 -37.53 3.21
CA ALA A 68 -11.57 -36.62 2.17
C ALA A 68 -11.93 -35.23 2.73
N ALA A 69 -12.61 -35.18 3.88
CA ALA A 69 -12.95 -33.92 4.54
C ALA A 69 -11.70 -33.15 5.01
N ILE A 70 -10.71 -33.86 5.59
CA ILE A 70 -9.42 -33.27 5.96
C ILE A 70 -8.68 -32.74 4.73
N ALA A 71 -8.63 -33.51 3.65
CA ALA A 71 -8.00 -33.08 2.40
C ALA A 71 -8.66 -31.85 1.79
N ALA A 72 -10.00 -31.75 1.85
CA ALA A 72 -10.74 -30.57 1.40
C ALA A 72 -10.46 -29.32 2.27
N ILE A 73 -10.33 -29.49 3.59
CA ILE A 73 -10.00 -28.40 4.51
C ILE A 73 -8.55 -27.94 4.31
N ASP A 74 -7.61 -28.88 4.21
CA ASP A 74 -6.19 -28.57 4.05
C ASP A 74 -5.87 -28.04 2.65
N GLY A 75 -6.66 -28.41 1.64
CA GLY A 75 -6.58 -27.89 0.28
C GLY A 75 -7.34 -26.58 0.06
N PHE A 76 -8.03 -26.03 1.07
CA PHE A 76 -8.81 -24.82 0.91
C PHE A 76 -7.92 -23.58 0.70
N GLU A 77 -8.12 -22.90 -0.41
CA GLU A 77 -7.46 -21.63 -0.72
C GLU A 77 -8.32 -20.45 -0.26
N SER A 78 -7.71 -19.55 0.50
CA SER A 78 -8.41 -18.37 1.00
C SER A 78 -8.68 -17.38 -0.11
N HIS A 79 -9.82 -16.70 -0.02
CA HIS A 79 -10.13 -15.59 -0.92
C HIS A 79 -9.41 -14.30 -0.50
N VAL A 80 -8.84 -14.28 0.71
CA VAL A 80 -8.05 -13.17 1.24
C VAL A 80 -6.68 -13.15 0.57
N VAL A 81 -6.33 -11.99 0.04
CA VAL A 81 -5.19 -11.73 -0.80
C VAL A 81 -4.51 -10.44 -0.35
N PRO A 82 -3.20 -10.26 -0.60
CA PRO A 82 -2.51 -9.01 -0.31
C PRO A 82 -3.07 -7.89 -1.19
N ILE A 83 -3.12 -6.70 -0.62
CA ILE A 83 -3.63 -5.49 -1.24
C ILE A 83 -2.56 -4.40 -1.19
N ILE A 84 -2.37 -3.74 -2.33
CA ILE A 84 -1.67 -2.46 -2.43
C ILE A 84 -2.76 -1.37 -2.49
N ALA A 85 -2.81 -0.53 -1.45
CA ALA A 85 -3.74 0.59 -1.38
C ALA A 85 -3.06 1.88 -1.87
N ASP A 86 -3.63 2.53 -2.87
CA ASP A 86 -3.19 3.84 -3.35
C ASP A 86 -3.75 4.94 -2.44
N ILE A 87 -2.85 5.68 -1.78
CA ILE A 87 -3.17 6.77 -0.86
C ILE A 87 -2.91 8.15 -1.46
N ASP A 88 -2.75 8.23 -2.79
CA ASP A 88 -2.39 9.45 -3.51
C ASP A 88 -1.14 10.09 -2.87
N ALA A 89 -1.20 11.38 -2.54
CA ALA A 89 -0.14 12.11 -1.86
C ALA A 89 -0.38 12.24 -0.33
N GLY A 90 -1.14 11.32 0.28
CA GLY A 90 -1.40 11.27 1.72
C GLY A 90 -2.48 12.25 2.23
N PHE A 91 -3.28 12.82 1.32
CA PHE A 91 -4.45 13.68 1.63
C PHE A 91 -4.19 14.86 2.59
N GLY A 92 -2.97 15.38 2.62
CA GLY A 92 -2.63 16.58 3.39
C GLY A 92 -1.17 16.57 3.86
N ASN A 93 -1.01 16.93 5.13
CA ASN A 93 0.26 16.88 5.84
C ASN A 93 0.58 15.45 6.34
N GLU A 94 1.69 15.33 7.06
CA GLU A 94 2.29 14.09 7.55
C GLU A 94 1.37 13.43 8.58
N HIS A 95 0.73 14.23 9.44
CA HIS A 95 -0.23 13.76 10.42
C HIS A 95 -1.50 13.18 9.76
N ALA A 96 -2.05 13.86 8.76
CA ALA A 96 -3.16 13.35 7.97
C ALA A 96 -2.80 12.04 7.25
N THR A 97 -1.57 11.98 6.70
CA THR A 97 -1.04 10.78 6.04
C THR A 97 -0.96 9.59 7.02
N TYR A 98 -0.48 9.83 8.24
CA TYR A 98 -0.41 8.81 9.29
C TYR A 98 -1.81 8.29 9.69
N LEU A 99 -2.78 9.18 9.89
CA LEU A 99 -4.16 8.77 10.25
C LEU A 99 -4.80 7.94 9.15
N LEU A 100 -4.67 8.37 7.89
CA LEU A 100 -5.16 7.63 6.74
C LEU A 100 -4.48 6.26 6.61
N ALA A 101 -3.16 6.21 6.73
CA ALA A 101 -2.40 4.96 6.70
C ALA A 101 -2.89 3.99 7.79
N LYS A 102 -3.06 4.48 9.02
CA LYS A 102 -3.54 3.68 10.16
C LYS A 102 -4.92 3.08 9.90
N ASP A 103 -5.84 3.86 9.35
CA ASP A 103 -7.20 3.37 9.06
C ASP A 103 -7.20 2.35 7.92
N LEU A 104 -6.37 2.52 6.89
CA LEU A 104 -6.24 1.55 5.80
C LEU A 104 -5.56 0.25 6.25
N ILE A 105 -4.55 0.33 7.10
CA ILE A 105 -3.89 -0.87 7.67
C ILE A 105 -4.87 -1.64 8.55
N LYS A 106 -5.67 -0.96 9.38
CA LYS A 106 -6.76 -1.59 10.15
C LYS A 106 -7.81 -2.24 9.26
N ALA A 107 -8.10 -1.63 8.11
CA ALA A 107 -9.01 -2.18 7.11
C ALA A 107 -8.43 -3.41 6.37
N GLY A 108 -7.12 -3.63 6.46
CA GLY A 108 -6.46 -4.83 5.92
C GLY A 108 -5.40 -4.58 4.86
N ALA A 109 -5.04 -3.33 4.58
CA ALA A 109 -3.95 -3.03 3.65
C ALA A 109 -2.62 -3.52 4.21
N CYS A 110 -1.92 -4.34 3.43
CA CYS A 110 -0.55 -4.79 3.75
C CYS A 110 0.51 -3.95 3.04
N CYS A 111 0.13 -3.21 1.99
CA CYS A 111 0.99 -2.33 1.24
C CYS A 111 0.29 -0.98 0.98
N LEU A 112 1.02 0.12 1.16
CA LEU A 112 0.56 1.48 0.87
C LEU A 112 1.41 2.07 -0.25
N GLN A 113 0.78 2.63 -1.27
CA GLN A 113 1.44 3.39 -2.33
C GLN A 113 1.18 4.89 -2.13
N ILE A 114 2.26 5.68 -2.05
CA ILE A 114 2.21 7.13 -1.88
C ILE A 114 3.09 7.83 -2.92
N GLU A 115 2.67 9.00 -3.41
CA GLU A 115 3.35 9.77 -4.45
C GLU A 115 3.84 11.16 -3.98
N ASN A 116 4.84 11.71 -4.66
CA ASN A 116 5.47 13.00 -4.34
C ASN A 116 4.83 14.23 -5.02
N GLN A 117 3.61 14.10 -5.52
CA GLN A 117 2.83 15.20 -6.08
C GLN A 117 2.11 15.99 -4.97
N VAL A 118 1.78 17.24 -5.25
CA VAL A 118 0.96 18.07 -4.35
C VAL A 118 -0.49 17.57 -4.32
N SER A 119 -0.99 17.22 -3.12
CA SER A 119 -2.28 16.54 -2.95
C SER A 119 -3.50 17.27 -3.53
N TYR A 120 -3.54 18.60 -3.46
CA TYR A 120 -4.66 19.41 -3.97
C TYR A 120 -4.51 19.81 -5.45
N ALA A 121 -3.31 19.66 -6.02
CA ALA A 121 -3.01 19.92 -7.42
C ALA A 121 -2.63 18.60 -8.13
N LYS A 122 -3.19 17.48 -7.66
CA LYS A 122 -2.94 16.17 -8.25
C LYS A 122 -3.51 16.12 -9.66
N GLN A 123 -2.66 15.74 -10.60
CA GLN A 123 -2.98 15.47 -11.99
C GLN A 123 -2.67 14.01 -12.29
N CYS A 124 -3.25 13.47 -13.36
CA CYS A 124 -3.00 12.09 -13.75
C CYS A 124 -1.52 11.90 -14.12
N GLY A 125 -0.97 10.72 -13.82
CA GLY A 125 0.43 10.37 -14.08
C GLY A 125 0.88 10.47 -15.56
N HIS A 126 -0.05 10.62 -16.51
CA HIS A 126 0.23 10.76 -17.95
C HIS A 126 0.13 12.20 -18.46
N GLN A 127 -0.24 13.15 -17.60
CA GLN A 127 -0.39 14.56 -17.98
C GLN A 127 0.86 15.37 -17.61
N ASP A 128 1.20 16.34 -18.45
CA ASP A 128 2.21 17.35 -18.18
C ASP A 128 1.66 18.46 -17.28
N GLY A 129 2.55 19.13 -16.55
CA GLY A 129 2.17 20.19 -15.60
C GLY A 129 2.06 19.71 -14.15
N LYS A 130 2.58 18.51 -13.84
CA LYS A 130 2.62 18.01 -12.47
C LYS A 130 3.49 18.90 -11.59
N VAL A 131 3.04 19.06 -10.35
CA VAL A 131 3.72 19.85 -9.34
C VAL A 131 4.24 18.92 -8.25
N THR A 132 5.55 18.90 -8.02
CA THR A 132 6.16 18.08 -6.97
C THR A 132 6.39 18.85 -5.69
N VAL A 133 6.47 18.11 -4.59
CA VAL A 133 6.97 18.61 -3.31
C VAL A 133 8.49 18.36 -3.18
N PRO A 134 9.20 19.15 -2.37
CA PRO A 134 10.57 18.85 -1.98
C PRO A 134 10.75 17.44 -1.41
N ARG A 135 11.96 16.89 -1.51
CA ARG A 135 12.26 15.52 -1.04
C ARG A 135 11.99 15.35 0.45
N GLU A 136 12.28 16.36 1.24
CA GLU A 136 12.14 16.34 2.71
C GLU A 136 10.68 16.12 3.11
N ASP A 137 9.76 16.90 2.56
CA ASP A 137 8.32 16.75 2.77
C ASP A 137 7.83 15.35 2.41
N PHE A 138 8.32 14.80 1.29
CA PHE A 138 7.93 13.45 0.88
C PHE A 138 8.49 12.36 1.80
N ILE A 139 9.73 12.53 2.29
CA ILE A 139 10.34 11.61 3.26
C ILE A 139 9.54 11.58 4.56
N GLU A 140 9.06 12.74 5.05
CA GLU A 140 8.24 12.77 6.27
C GLU A 140 6.91 12.03 6.10
N LYS A 141 6.29 12.10 4.92
CA LYS A 141 5.11 11.29 4.61
C LYS A 141 5.40 9.79 4.58
N LEU A 142 6.56 9.39 4.04
CA LEU A 142 7.00 7.98 4.07
C LEU A 142 7.22 7.50 5.52
N ARG A 143 7.83 8.34 6.36
CA ARG A 143 8.02 8.06 7.79
C ARG A 143 6.69 7.93 8.52
N ALA A 144 5.72 8.79 8.21
CA ALA A 144 4.36 8.73 8.75
C ALA A 144 3.66 7.40 8.41
N CYS A 145 3.77 6.92 7.17
CA CYS A 145 3.25 5.61 6.78
C CYS A 145 3.95 4.48 7.54
N ARG A 146 5.28 4.54 7.67
CA ARG A 146 6.05 3.52 8.40
C ARG A 146 5.68 3.47 9.87
N LEU A 147 5.54 4.62 10.52
CA LEU A 147 5.12 4.74 11.91
C LEU A 147 3.75 4.08 12.14
N ALA A 148 2.80 4.26 11.22
CA ALA A 148 1.48 3.61 11.31
C ALA A 148 1.57 2.08 11.27
N PHE A 149 2.48 1.51 10.47
CA PHE A 149 2.71 0.06 10.45
C PHE A 149 3.34 -0.44 11.75
N GLU A 150 4.35 0.26 12.27
CA GLU A 150 5.06 -0.10 13.50
C GLU A 150 4.12 -0.06 14.71
N GLU A 151 3.29 0.98 14.83
CA GLU A 151 2.33 1.10 15.93
C GLU A 151 1.27 -0.02 15.93
N LEU A 152 0.83 -0.44 14.75
CA LEU A 152 -0.13 -1.54 14.61
C LEU A 152 0.53 -2.93 14.70
N GLY A 153 1.84 -3.00 14.91
CA GLY A 153 2.60 -4.24 15.02
C GLY A 153 2.65 -5.04 13.70
N VAL A 154 2.72 -4.34 12.57
CA VAL A 154 2.82 -4.92 11.22
C VAL A 154 4.23 -4.69 10.68
N ASP A 155 5.17 -5.51 11.13
CA ASP A 155 6.60 -5.33 10.83
C ASP A 155 6.93 -5.49 9.33
N ASP A 156 6.18 -6.37 8.66
CA ASP A 156 6.29 -6.69 7.22
C ASP A 156 5.48 -5.74 6.32
N GLY A 157 4.98 -4.62 6.85
CA GLY A 157 4.27 -3.63 6.06
C GLY A 157 5.15 -3.05 4.94
N VAL A 158 4.59 -2.95 3.73
CA VAL A 158 5.30 -2.42 2.56
C VAL A 158 4.84 -1.00 2.23
N VAL A 159 5.80 -0.11 1.95
CA VAL A 159 5.53 1.25 1.45
C VAL A 159 6.13 1.38 0.06
N VAL A 160 5.30 1.67 -0.93
CA VAL A 160 5.70 1.95 -2.31
C VAL A 160 5.79 3.46 -2.47
N ALA A 161 7.01 3.97 -2.61
CA ALA A 161 7.29 5.36 -2.91
C ALA A 161 7.23 5.58 -4.43
N ARG A 162 6.11 6.10 -4.91
CA ARG A 162 5.92 6.48 -6.31
C ARG A 162 6.51 7.87 -6.55
N THR A 163 7.22 8.05 -7.66
CA THR A 163 7.69 9.37 -8.09
C THR A 163 7.08 9.75 -9.43
N ASP A 164 6.50 10.95 -9.49
CA ASP A 164 5.94 11.54 -10.71
C ASP A 164 6.86 12.62 -11.33
N SER A 165 8.10 12.71 -10.83
CA SER A 165 9.09 13.71 -11.25
C SER A 165 9.47 13.65 -12.73
N LEU A 166 9.25 12.52 -13.43
CA LEU A 166 9.53 12.40 -14.87
C LEU A 166 8.70 13.36 -15.73
N GLY A 167 7.45 13.62 -15.34
CA GLY A 167 6.53 14.53 -16.04
C GLY A 167 6.26 15.82 -15.27
N ALA A 168 7.06 16.12 -14.24
CA ALA A 168 6.89 17.30 -13.41
C ALA A 168 7.86 18.41 -13.84
N GLY A 169 7.30 19.51 -14.34
CA GLY A 169 8.07 20.70 -14.67
C GLY A 169 8.01 21.79 -13.58
N LEU A 170 7.21 21.57 -12.53
CA LEU A 170 6.89 22.60 -11.54
C LEU A 170 7.10 22.07 -10.11
N THR A 171 7.44 22.97 -9.20
CA THR A 171 7.51 22.71 -7.76
C THR A 171 6.64 23.72 -7.03
N GLN A 172 5.96 23.29 -5.96
CA GLN A 172 5.16 24.21 -5.15
C GLN A 172 6.05 25.13 -4.31
N ASN A 173 7.10 24.54 -3.73
CA ASN A 173 7.96 25.21 -2.75
C ASN A 173 9.43 25.09 -3.17
N VAL A 174 10.22 26.07 -2.73
CA VAL A 174 11.67 26.09 -2.86
C VAL A 174 12.23 25.66 -1.50
N PRO A 175 12.86 24.47 -1.39
CA PRO A 175 13.39 24.01 -0.11
C PRO A 175 14.59 24.84 0.33
N VAL A 176 14.80 24.94 1.64
CA VAL A 176 15.90 25.71 2.23
C VAL A 176 17.11 24.80 2.39
N SER A 177 18.16 25.05 1.59
CA SER A 177 19.44 24.37 1.76
C SER A 177 20.22 24.99 2.90
N GLN A 178 20.73 24.15 3.80
CA GLN A 178 21.60 24.53 4.91
C GLN A 178 23.06 24.44 4.52
N GLN A 179 23.41 23.48 3.65
CA GLN A 179 24.77 23.27 3.18
C GLN A 179 24.79 22.73 1.74
N PRO A 180 25.83 23.05 0.96
CA PRO A 180 26.01 22.47 -0.36
C PRO A 180 26.00 20.93 -0.32
N GLY A 181 25.20 20.31 -1.19
CA GLY A 181 25.08 18.86 -1.30
C GLY A 181 24.03 18.21 -0.39
N ASP A 182 23.24 18.97 0.36
CA ASP A 182 22.05 18.45 1.05
C ASP A 182 20.89 18.15 0.08
N LEU A 183 19.82 17.53 0.59
CA LEU A 183 18.67 17.12 -0.22
C LEU A 183 17.97 18.31 -0.90
N ALA A 184 17.93 19.46 -0.21
CA ALA A 184 17.40 20.70 -0.73
C ALA A 184 18.28 21.25 -1.87
N TRP A 185 19.60 21.32 -1.69
CA TRP A 185 20.56 21.73 -2.73
C TRP A 185 20.40 20.91 -4.01
N ASP A 186 20.31 19.59 -3.85
CA ASP A 186 20.11 18.65 -4.95
C ASP A 186 18.72 18.74 -5.60
N TYR A 187 17.78 19.41 -4.97
CA TYR A 187 16.47 19.73 -5.55
C TYR A 187 16.53 21.07 -6.29
N LEU A 188 17.16 22.08 -5.68
CA LEU A 188 17.33 23.43 -6.22
C LEU A 188 18.13 23.47 -7.52
N LYS A 189 19.09 22.55 -7.71
CA LYS A 189 19.88 22.48 -8.95
C LYS A 189 19.06 22.32 -10.24
N TRP A 190 17.80 21.89 -10.12
CA TRP A 190 16.88 21.72 -11.25
C TRP A 190 16.02 22.95 -11.54
N LEU A 191 16.09 24.01 -10.71
CA LEU A 191 15.38 25.25 -10.95
C LEU A 191 15.97 25.98 -12.16
N LYS A 192 15.11 26.36 -13.10
CA LYS A 192 15.47 27.26 -14.20
C LYS A 192 15.47 28.69 -13.67
N VAL A 193 16.64 29.30 -13.60
CA VAL A 193 16.83 30.67 -13.10
C VAL A 193 17.53 31.52 -14.16
N GLU A 194 17.20 32.82 -14.17
CA GLU A 194 17.82 33.82 -15.04
C GLU A 194 18.36 34.96 -14.17
N PRO A 195 19.55 35.50 -14.47
CA PRO A 195 20.07 36.66 -13.76
C PRO A 195 19.24 37.90 -14.10
N ILE A 196 18.78 38.61 -13.08
CA ILE A 196 18.16 39.92 -13.26
C ILE A 196 19.29 40.95 -13.17
N ILE A 197 19.65 41.49 -14.33
CA ILE A 197 20.66 42.55 -14.52
C ILE A 197 20.01 43.94 -14.56
#